data_AF-A0A4Q4CLS9-F1
#
_entry.id   AF-A0A4Q4CLS9-F1
#
_cell.length_a   1.000
_cell.length_b   1.000
_cell.length_c   1.000
_cell.angle_alpha   90.00
_cell.angle_beta   90.00
_cell.angle_gamma   90.00
#
_symmetry.space_group_name_H-M   'P 1'
#
loop_
_entity.id
_entity.type
_entity.pdbx_description
1 polymer ?
#
loop_
_entity_poly.entity_id
_entity_poly.type
_entity_poly.pdbx_seq_one_letter_code
_entity_poly.pdbx_strand_id
1 'polypeptide(L)'
;QVARLASSPPGTVVPAPTAGLDPGQRLLAEAARQPQPLARWLTALGQSTAAQRSGGAKAAIAAAGGQALGPICRVFADPRGIPFPFRRDAVPDMPVDDFARLFGPGGALDLFFAQWVKPYVDTTQRPWRLVATAGLAPPVAQGDVLQFERAQAIRDAFFPGGAMMGGLRFELVPQGFDPNAQGAILEVEGTRHELARGGPSRWPGRPGAT
;
A
#
# COMPACT_ATOMS: atom_id res chain seq x y z
N GLN A 1 -9.28 -50.16 55.14
CA GLN A 1 -9.71 -50.08 53.73
C GLN A 1 -10.60 -48.86 53.59
N VAL A 2 -10.06 -47.78 53.02
CA VAL A 2 -10.71 -46.46 52.90
C VAL A 2 -11.02 -46.27 51.41
N ALA A 3 -12.30 -46.26 51.04
CA ALA A 3 -12.74 -46.19 49.65
C ALA A 3 -13.38 -44.83 49.34
N ARG A 4 -12.56 -43.97 48.72
CA ARG A 4 -12.84 -42.97 47.69
C ARG A 4 -14.28 -42.43 47.56
N LEU A 5 -14.45 -41.18 47.98
CA LEU A 5 -15.37 -40.23 47.34
C LEU A 5 -14.51 -39.08 46.80
N ALA A 6 -14.29 -39.07 45.48
CA ALA A 6 -13.65 -37.96 44.79
C ALA A 6 -14.28 -37.77 43.40
N SER A 7 -14.35 -36.50 43.02
CA SER A 7 -14.54 -35.92 41.69
C SER A 7 -15.98 -35.62 41.22
N SER A 8 -16.39 -34.37 41.45
CA SER A 8 -17.21 -33.62 40.49
C SER A 8 -16.39 -33.36 39.22
N PRO A 9 -16.95 -33.45 38.00
CA PRO A 9 -16.29 -32.97 36.79
C PRO A 9 -16.48 -31.46 36.62
N PRO A 10 -15.41 -30.64 36.50
CA PRO A 10 -15.49 -29.33 35.87
C PRO A 10 -15.42 -29.53 34.35
N GLY A 11 -16.49 -29.17 33.65
CA GLY A 11 -16.54 -29.32 32.19
C GLY A 11 -17.83 -28.74 31.63
N THR A 12 -17.98 -27.42 31.70
CA THR A 12 -18.96 -26.74 30.86
C THR A 12 -18.61 -27.05 29.41
N VAL A 13 -19.55 -27.68 28.71
CA VAL A 13 -19.48 -28.00 27.28
C VAL A 13 -19.13 -26.72 26.54
N VAL A 14 -17.91 -26.64 26.00
CA VAL A 14 -17.55 -25.58 25.06
C VAL A 14 -18.43 -25.79 23.83
N PRO A 15 -19.32 -24.84 23.48
CA PRO A 15 -20.14 -24.99 22.29
C PRO A 15 -19.23 -25.13 21.06
N ALA A 16 -19.66 -25.98 20.12
CA ALA A 16 -18.96 -26.25 18.88
C ALA A 16 -18.57 -24.93 18.17
N PRO A 17 -17.42 -24.88 17.46
CA PRO A 17 -16.98 -23.66 16.81
C PRO A 17 -18.04 -23.15 15.83
N THR A 18 -18.61 -21.98 16.10
CA THR A 18 -19.32 -21.19 15.09
C THR A 18 -18.33 -20.88 13.98
N ALA A 19 -18.49 -21.54 12.84
CA ALA A 19 -17.68 -21.32 11.66
C ALA A 19 -17.69 -19.82 11.30
N GLY A 20 -16.50 -19.21 11.27
CA GLY A 20 -16.31 -17.82 10.83
C GLY A 20 -15.99 -16.78 11.92
N LEU A 21 -16.12 -17.09 13.21
CA LEU A 21 -15.72 -16.16 14.29
C LEU A 21 -14.32 -16.48 14.84
N ASP A 22 -13.50 -15.45 15.02
CA ASP A 22 -12.19 -15.61 15.64
C ASP A 22 -12.31 -15.96 17.15
N PRO A 23 -11.27 -16.52 17.79
CA PRO A 23 -11.32 -16.90 19.21
C PRO A 23 -11.72 -15.76 20.17
N GLY A 24 -11.33 -14.52 19.91
CA GLY A 24 -11.70 -13.36 20.73
C GLY A 24 -13.16 -12.97 20.52
N GLN A 25 -13.67 -13.00 19.29
CA GLN A 25 -15.08 -12.77 18.99
C GLN A 25 -15.99 -13.82 19.60
N ARG A 26 -15.55 -15.09 19.65
CA ARG A 26 -16.27 -16.15 20.37
C ARG A 26 -16.39 -15.86 21.86
N LEU A 27 -15.30 -15.39 22.49
CA LEU A 27 -15.33 -14.97 23.89
C LEU A 27 -16.27 -13.78 24.13
N LEU A 28 -16.31 -12.81 23.20
CA LEU A 28 -17.24 -11.67 23.28
C LEU A 28 -18.71 -12.10 23.09
N ALA A 29 -18.97 -13.00 22.14
CA ALA A 29 -20.31 -13.55 21.92
C ALA A 29 -20.80 -14.37 23.12
N GLU A 30 -19.91 -15.13 23.75
CA GLU A 30 -20.21 -15.87 24.98
C GLU A 30 -20.42 -14.93 26.16
N ALA A 31 -19.60 -13.88 26.30
CA ALA A 31 -19.74 -12.87 27.35
C ALA A 31 -21.14 -12.25 27.39
N ALA A 32 -21.75 -12.04 26.21
CA ALA A 32 -23.09 -11.46 26.08
C ALA A 32 -24.21 -12.36 26.64
N ARG A 33 -23.96 -13.67 26.84
CA ARG A 33 -24.94 -14.65 27.34
C ARG A 33 -24.76 -15.00 28.80
N GLN A 34 -23.72 -14.48 29.46
CA GLN A 34 -23.37 -14.84 30.83
C GLN A 34 -23.82 -13.78 31.84
N PRO A 35 -24.16 -14.16 33.09
CA PRO A 35 -24.44 -13.21 34.15
C PRO A 35 -23.15 -12.54 34.66
N GLN A 36 -23.30 -11.44 35.38
CA GLN A 36 -22.19 -10.85 36.12
C GLN A 36 -21.77 -11.76 37.29
N PRO A 37 -20.48 -11.86 37.61
CA PRO A 37 -19.34 -11.11 37.07
C PRO A 37 -18.71 -11.72 35.81
N LEU A 38 -19.12 -12.93 35.39
CA LEU A 38 -18.44 -13.69 34.34
C LEU A 38 -18.43 -12.96 33.00
N ALA A 39 -19.54 -12.28 32.66
CA ALA A 39 -19.63 -11.43 31.48
C ALA A 39 -18.48 -10.40 31.39
N ARG A 40 -18.11 -9.74 32.49
CA ARG A 40 -17.04 -8.72 32.48
C ARG A 40 -15.67 -9.33 32.24
N TRP A 41 -15.41 -10.53 32.78
CA TRP A 41 -14.13 -11.21 32.62
C TRP A 41 -13.95 -11.74 31.21
N LEU A 42 -15.00 -12.38 30.65
CA LEU A 42 -14.98 -12.83 29.26
C LEU A 42 -14.84 -11.66 28.28
N THR A 43 -15.48 -10.52 28.57
CA THR A 43 -15.30 -9.30 27.79
C THR A 43 -13.86 -8.81 27.84
N ALA A 44 -13.26 -8.72 29.04
CA ALA A 44 -11.87 -8.28 29.20
C ALA A 44 -10.88 -9.22 28.49
N LEU A 45 -11.09 -10.53 28.57
CA LEU A 45 -10.28 -11.55 27.87
C LEU A 45 -10.45 -11.47 26.35
N GLY A 46 -11.68 -11.29 25.87
CA GLY A 46 -11.97 -11.09 24.45
C GLY A 46 -11.27 -9.85 23.90
N GLN A 47 -11.33 -8.73 24.64
CA GLN A 47 -10.66 -7.47 24.30
C GLN A 47 -9.13 -7.58 24.36
N SER A 48 -8.55 -8.21 25.38
CA SER A 48 -7.09 -8.39 25.46
C SER A 48 -6.56 -9.29 24.34
N THR A 49 -7.29 -10.36 24.02
CA THR A 49 -6.96 -11.26 22.91
C THR A 49 -7.05 -10.56 21.56
N ALA A 50 -8.06 -9.71 21.36
CA ALA A 50 -8.21 -8.86 20.19
C ALA A 50 -7.06 -7.85 20.05
N ALA A 51 -6.71 -7.15 21.14
CA ALA A 51 -5.61 -6.19 21.18
C ALA A 51 -4.27 -6.86 20.84
N GLN A 52 -3.96 -8.00 21.46
CA GLN A 52 -2.72 -8.74 21.23
C GLN A 52 -2.58 -9.19 19.77
N ARG A 53 -3.65 -9.71 19.17
CA ARG A 53 -3.65 -10.09 17.75
C ARG A 53 -3.47 -8.89 16.83
N SER A 54 -4.18 -7.79 17.09
CA SER A 54 -4.02 -6.58 16.28
C SER A 54 -2.59 -6.02 16.36
N GLY A 55 -1.95 -6.08 17.53
CA GLY A 55 -0.54 -5.74 17.72
C GLY A 55 0.40 -6.69 16.97
N GLY A 56 0.14 -8.00 17.03
CA GLY A 56 0.90 -9.00 16.27
C GLY A 56 0.79 -8.81 14.76
N ALA A 57 -0.40 -8.50 14.25
CA ALA A 57 -0.63 -8.21 12.84
C ALA A 57 0.13 -6.94 12.39
N LYS A 58 0.07 -5.86 13.19
CA LYS A 58 0.87 -4.65 12.95
C LYS A 58 2.36 -4.94 12.90
N ALA A 59 2.87 -5.73 13.86
CA ALA A 59 4.27 -6.12 13.90
C ALA A 59 4.68 -6.98 12.69
N ALA A 60 3.84 -7.91 12.26
CA ALA A 60 4.09 -8.74 11.09
C ALA A 60 4.14 -7.91 9.79
N ILE A 61 3.19 -6.98 9.61
CA ILE A 61 3.18 -6.05 8.46
C ILE A 61 4.44 -5.16 8.49
N ALA A 62 4.80 -4.62 9.65
CA ALA A 62 6.01 -3.80 9.79
C ALA A 62 7.29 -4.60 9.47
N ALA A 63 7.39 -5.84 9.94
CA ALA A 63 8.52 -6.71 9.65
C ALA A 63 8.60 -7.06 8.15
N ALA A 64 7.46 -7.39 7.53
CA ALA A 64 7.38 -7.63 6.09
C ALA A 64 7.76 -6.38 5.28
N GLY A 65 7.32 -5.20 5.72
CA GLY A 65 7.66 -3.92 5.11
C GLY A 65 9.17 -3.63 5.22
N GLY A 66 9.76 -3.89 6.38
CA GLY A 66 11.21 -3.76 6.58
C GLY A 66 12.03 -4.66 5.66
N GLN A 67 11.53 -5.84 5.29
CA GLN A 67 12.20 -6.73 4.33
C GLN A 67 11.96 -6.29 2.88
N ALA A 68 10.70 -6.04 2.50
CA ALA A 68 10.31 -5.73 1.12
C ALA A 68 10.76 -4.33 0.68
N LEU A 69 10.74 -3.36 1.59
CA LEU A 69 11.03 -1.94 1.33
C LEU A 69 12.35 -1.50 2.00
N GLY A 70 13.04 -2.38 2.74
CA GLY A 70 14.29 -2.06 3.42
C GLY A 70 15.37 -1.43 2.52
N PRO A 71 15.62 -1.93 1.30
CA PRO A 71 16.55 -1.29 0.37
C PRO A 71 16.18 0.16 0.05
N ILE A 72 14.90 0.45 -0.23
CA ILE A 72 14.46 1.81 -0.54
C ILE A 72 14.52 2.71 0.69
N CYS A 73 14.11 2.21 1.86
CA CYS A 73 14.18 2.96 3.12
C CYS A 73 15.61 3.39 3.47
N ARG A 74 16.63 2.59 3.13
CA ARG A 74 18.04 2.97 3.31
C ARG A 74 18.45 4.13 2.42
N VAL A 75 17.94 4.21 1.18
CA VAL A 75 18.17 5.37 0.31
C VAL A 75 17.59 6.65 0.93
N PHE A 76 16.44 6.55 1.59
CA PHE A 76 15.80 7.67 2.29
C PHE A 76 16.41 7.99 3.67
N ALA A 77 17.31 7.16 4.19
CA ALA A 77 17.90 7.39 5.51
C ALA A 77 18.93 8.52 5.54
N ASP A 78 19.58 8.80 4.40
CA ASP A 78 20.43 9.98 4.23
C ASP A 78 19.65 11.06 3.45
N PRO A 79 19.27 12.19 4.09
CA PRO A 79 18.58 13.28 3.42
C PRO A 79 19.34 13.83 2.21
N ARG A 80 20.68 13.73 2.16
CA ARG A 80 21.51 14.16 1.02
C ARG A 80 21.55 13.13 -0.10
N GLY A 81 21.27 11.86 0.20
CA GLY A 81 21.24 10.76 -0.75
C GLY A 81 19.89 10.53 -1.45
N ILE A 82 18.84 11.26 -1.07
CA ILE A 82 17.51 11.12 -1.69
C ILE A 82 17.58 11.59 -3.15
N PRO A 83 17.30 10.72 -4.14
CA PRO A 83 17.38 11.07 -5.55
C PRO A 83 16.11 11.78 -6.03
N PHE A 84 16.20 12.46 -7.18
CA PHE A 84 15.03 12.87 -7.93
C PHE A 84 14.29 11.59 -8.40
N PRO A 85 12.94 11.52 -8.39
CA PRO A 85 11.98 12.61 -8.21
C PRO A 85 11.50 12.83 -6.76
N PHE A 86 12.05 12.11 -5.76
CA PHE A 86 11.58 12.23 -4.38
C PHE A 86 12.02 13.53 -3.70
N ARG A 87 13.14 14.09 -4.16
CA ARG A 87 13.60 15.42 -3.78
C ARG A 87 13.90 16.22 -5.05
N ARG A 88 13.32 17.41 -5.13
CA ARG A 88 13.34 18.25 -6.34
C ARG A 88 14.73 18.82 -6.66
N ASP A 89 15.53 19.11 -5.65
CA ASP A 89 16.88 19.67 -5.74
C ASP A 89 17.98 18.58 -5.67
N ALA A 90 17.60 17.31 -5.77
CA ALA A 90 18.57 16.21 -5.79
C ALA A 90 19.46 16.30 -7.04
N VAL A 91 20.75 16.08 -6.86
CA VAL A 91 21.73 15.96 -7.96
C VAL A 91 21.64 14.59 -8.66
N PRO A 92 21.55 13.46 -7.95
CA PRO A 92 21.35 12.18 -8.62
C PRO A 92 19.87 11.94 -8.94
N ASP A 93 19.62 11.43 -10.14
CA ASP A 93 18.34 10.85 -10.52
C ASP A 93 18.22 9.41 -10.05
N MET A 94 17.00 8.97 -9.76
CA MET A 94 16.70 7.56 -9.56
C MET A 94 16.87 6.84 -10.90
N PRO A 95 17.64 5.73 -10.95
CA PRO A 95 17.71 4.90 -12.13
C PRO A 95 16.31 4.42 -12.55
N VAL A 96 16.01 4.45 -13.86
CA VAL A 96 14.70 4.03 -14.39
C VAL A 96 14.35 2.60 -13.99
N ASP A 97 15.33 1.70 -13.93
CA ASP A 97 15.14 0.32 -13.49
C ASP A 97 14.73 0.22 -12.01
N ASP A 98 15.28 1.07 -11.14
CA ASP A 98 14.88 1.14 -9.73
C ASP A 98 13.47 1.71 -9.58
N PHE A 99 13.14 2.72 -10.40
CA PHE A 99 11.79 3.27 -10.48
C PHE A 99 10.78 2.19 -10.89
N ALA A 100 11.09 1.39 -11.91
CA ALA A 100 10.26 0.27 -12.36
C ALA A 100 10.15 -0.84 -11.30
N ARG A 101 11.24 -1.19 -10.62
CA ARG A 101 11.20 -2.16 -9.50
C ARG A 101 10.35 -1.69 -8.33
N LEU A 102 10.28 -0.38 -8.08
CA LEU A 102 9.52 0.18 -6.98
C LEU A 102 8.03 0.37 -7.30
N PHE A 103 7.74 1.06 -8.40
CA PHE A 103 6.40 1.51 -8.77
C PHE A 103 5.74 0.67 -9.87
N GLY A 104 6.50 -0.12 -10.62
CA GLY A 104 5.97 -0.87 -11.76
C GLY A 104 4.93 -1.92 -11.36
N PRO A 105 4.21 -2.49 -12.35
CA PRO A 105 3.36 -3.66 -12.14
C PRO A 105 4.17 -4.82 -11.58
N GLY A 106 3.72 -5.41 -10.46
CA GLY A 106 4.51 -6.43 -9.75
C GLY A 106 5.79 -5.89 -9.09
N GLY A 107 5.92 -4.56 -8.97
CA GLY A 107 6.98 -3.92 -8.20
C GLY A 107 6.77 -4.05 -6.69
N ALA A 108 7.74 -3.57 -5.91
CA ALA A 108 7.77 -3.74 -4.46
C ALA A 108 6.52 -3.18 -3.77
N LEU A 109 6.05 -1.99 -4.15
CA LEU A 109 4.87 -1.37 -3.53
C LEU A 109 3.57 -2.08 -3.90
N ASP A 110 3.46 -2.56 -5.15
CA ASP A 110 2.28 -3.29 -5.62
C ASP A 110 2.15 -4.65 -4.93
N LEU A 111 3.22 -5.44 -4.92
CA LEU A 111 3.26 -6.73 -4.26
C LEU A 111 3.00 -6.62 -2.76
N PHE A 112 3.64 -5.64 -2.10
CA PHE A 112 3.42 -5.42 -0.68
C PHE A 112 1.98 -5.01 -0.38
N PHE A 113 1.40 -4.10 -1.18
CA PHE A 113 0.01 -3.71 -1.02
C PHE A 113 -0.92 -4.90 -1.19
N ALA A 114 -0.80 -5.66 -2.29
CA ALA A 114 -1.66 -6.80 -2.58
C ALA A 114 -1.63 -7.85 -1.46
N GLN A 115 -0.45 -8.13 -0.91
CA GLN A 115 -0.26 -9.16 0.10
C GLN A 115 -0.66 -8.70 1.52
N TRP A 116 -0.25 -7.51 1.94
CA TRP A 116 -0.29 -7.11 3.35
C TRP A 116 -1.33 -6.04 3.69
N VAL A 117 -1.72 -5.22 2.72
CA VAL A 117 -2.60 -4.06 2.95
C VAL A 117 -3.98 -4.29 2.33
N LYS A 118 -4.01 -4.96 1.17
CA LYS A 118 -5.12 -5.57 0.42
C LYS A 118 -6.37 -5.87 1.25
N PRO A 119 -6.23 -6.77 2.24
CA PRO A 119 -7.35 -7.29 3.02
C PRO A 119 -8.07 -6.23 3.87
N TYR A 120 -7.43 -5.08 4.09
CA TYR A 120 -7.90 -4.03 5.00
C TYR A 120 -8.33 -2.75 4.28
N VAL A 121 -8.37 -2.76 2.94
CA VAL A 121 -8.67 -1.58 2.13
C VAL A 121 -9.75 -1.85 1.08
N ASP A 122 -10.79 -1.00 1.10
CA ASP A 122 -11.73 -0.82 0.00
C ASP A 122 -11.14 0.15 -1.03
N THR A 123 -10.90 -0.39 -2.22
CA THR A 123 -10.32 0.33 -3.36
C THR A 123 -11.36 0.73 -4.41
N THR A 124 -12.66 0.51 -4.15
CA THR A 124 -13.75 0.79 -5.10
C THR A 124 -14.10 2.27 -5.20
N GLN A 125 -13.68 3.08 -4.22
CA GLN A 125 -13.91 4.52 -4.16
C GLN A 125 -12.58 5.26 -3.99
N ARG A 126 -12.53 6.53 -4.41
CA ARG A 126 -11.40 7.42 -4.12
C ARG A 126 -11.84 8.59 -3.22
N PRO A 127 -11.09 8.91 -2.15
CA PRO A 127 -9.90 8.21 -1.67
C PRO A 127 -10.21 6.81 -1.14
N TRP A 128 -9.22 5.91 -1.17
CA TRP A 128 -9.33 4.56 -0.63
C TRP A 128 -9.67 4.57 0.87
N ARG A 129 -10.46 3.60 1.32
CA ARG A 129 -10.93 3.56 2.71
C ARG A 129 -10.53 2.28 3.41
N LEU A 130 -10.16 2.42 4.68
CA LEU A 130 -9.96 1.28 5.57
C LEU A 130 -11.26 0.52 5.79
N VAL A 131 -11.17 -0.81 5.78
CA VAL A 131 -12.27 -1.70 6.16
C VAL A 131 -11.89 -2.50 7.41
N ALA A 132 -12.76 -2.48 8.41
CA ALA A 132 -12.59 -3.29 9.60
C ALA A 132 -12.85 -4.76 9.26
N THR A 133 -11.88 -5.62 9.56
CA THR A 133 -12.04 -7.07 9.42
C THR A 133 -12.42 -7.64 10.78
N ALA A 134 -13.50 -8.42 10.85
CA ALA A 134 -13.92 -9.09 12.08
C ALA A 134 -14.13 -8.14 13.28
N GLY A 135 -14.61 -6.91 13.04
CA GLY A 135 -14.87 -5.91 14.10
C GLY A 135 -13.62 -5.39 14.81
N LEU A 136 -12.42 -5.70 14.29
CA LEU A 136 -11.15 -5.16 14.76
C LEU A 136 -10.74 -3.94 13.94
N ALA A 137 -10.10 -2.99 14.61
CA ALA A 137 -9.46 -1.89 13.92
C ALA A 137 -8.37 -2.43 12.97
N PRO A 138 -8.30 -1.95 11.73
CA PRO A 138 -7.29 -2.37 10.78
C PRO A 138 -5.86 -2.21 11.33
N PRO A 139 -4.95 -3.16 11.04
CA PRO A 139 -3.55 -3.09 11.47
C PRO A 139 -2.70 -2.15 10.60
N VAL A 140 -3.32 -1.21 9.88
CA VAL A 140 -2.68 -0.24 8.98
C VAL A 140 -3.31 1.14 9.19
N ALA A 141 -2.54 2.22 8.98
CA ALA A 141 -3.07 3.57 9.12
C ALA A 141 -3.64 4.09 7.80
N GLN A 142 -4.65 4.97 7.88
CA GLN A 142 -5.24 5.61 6.69
C GLN A 142 -4.21 6.43 5.89
N GLY A 143 -3.21 7.01 6.56
CA GLY A 143 -2.12 7.73 5.90
C GLY A 143 -1.24 6.83 5.03
N ASP A 144 -1.01 5.58 5.45
CA ASP A 144 -0.25 4.59 4.68
C ASP A 144 -1.03 4.15 3.44
N VAL A 145 -2.33 3.91 3.61
CA VAL A 145 -3.25 3.57 2.50
C VAL A 145 -3.23 4.65 1.42
N LEU A 146 -3.22 5.93 1.82
CA LEU A 146 -3.11 7.04 0.88
C LEU A 146 -1.79 7.02 0.10
N GLN A 147 -0.69 6.56 0.69
CA GLN A 147 0.57 6.43 -0.06
C GLN A 147 0.53 5.30 -1.09
N PHE A 148 -0.13 4.18 -0.79
CA PHE A 148 -0.33 3.12 -1.78
C PHE A 148 -1.27 3.55 -2.91
N GLU A 149 -2.30 4.33 -2.61
CA GLU A 149 -3.17 4.94 -3.62
C GLU A 149 -2.36 5.83 -4.58
N ARG A 150 -1.47 6.68 -4.04
CA ARG A 150 -0.56 7.52 -4.83
C ARG A 150 0.43 6.69 -5.64
N ALA A 151 1.00 5.65 -5.06
CA ALA A 151 1.90 4.72 -5.76
C ALA A 151 1.18 4.05 -6.93
N GLN A 152 -0.10 3.69 -6.77
CA GLN A 152 -0.91 3.17 -7.87
C GLN A 152 -1.08 4.20 -8.98
N ALA A 153 -1.38 5.46 -8.64
CA ALA A 153 -1.52 6.52 -9.64
C ALA A 153 -0.21 6.76 -10.42
N ILE A 154 0.95 6.71 -9.74
CA ILE A 154 2.27 6.76 -10.38
C ILE A 154 2.45 5.57 -11.33
N ARG A 155 2.15 4.35 -10.87
CA ARG A 155 2.22 3.15 -11.71
C ARG A 155 1.38 3.29 -12.97
N ASP A 156 0.11 3.65 -12.82
CA ASP A 156 -0.86 3.70 -13.90
C ASP A 156 -0.48 4.78 -14.93
N ALA A 157 0.19 5.85 -14.50
CA ALA A 157 0.69 6.92 -15.38
C ALA A 157 1.95 6.52 -16.17
N PHE A 158 2.91 5.84 -15.53
CA PHE A 158 4.21 5.52 -16.14
C PHE A 158 4.24 4.15 -16.84
N PHE A 159 3.35 3.23 -16.47
CA PHE A 159 3.28 1.86 -16.99
C PHE A 159 1.90 1.54 -17.58
N PRO A 160 1.43 2.30 -18.58
CA PRO A 160 0.12 2.07 -19.18
C PRO A 160 0.04 0.67 -19.79
N GLY A 161 -1.03 -0.06 -19.50
CA GLY A 161 -1.24 -1.42 -20.00
C GLY A 161 -0.39 -2.51 -19.31
N GLY A 162 0.27 -2.21 -18.20
CA GLY A 162 1.01 -3.20 -17.41
C GLY A 162 2.39 -3.58 -17.97
N ALA A 163 2.90 -2.83 -18.95
CA ALA A 163 4.23 -3.06 -19.50
C ALA A 163 5.32 -2.78 -18.46
N MET A 164 6.27 -3.70 -18.29
CA MET A 164 7.37 -3.57 -17.33
C MET A 164 8.41 -2.51 -17.77
N MET A 165 8.54 -2.30 -19.09
CA MET A 165 9.22 -1.14 -19.69
C MET A 165 8.16 -0.17 -20.19
N GLY A 166 7.59 0.61 -19.28
CA GLY A 166 6.67 1.69 -19.59
C GLY A 166 7.43 2.98 -19.90
N GLY A 167 7.06 3.66 -20.98
CA GLY A 167 7.47 5.02 -21.27
C GLY A 167 6.27 5.96 -21.15
N LEU A 168 6.48 7.18 -20.65
CA LEU A 168 5.44 8.20 -20.63
C LEU A 168 5.15 8.64 -22.08
N ARG A 169 3.88 8.76 -22.46
CA ARG A 169 3.47 9.36 -23.74
C ARG A 169 2.76 10.66 -23.45
N PHE A 170 3.23 11.76 -24.04
CA PHE A 170 2.62 13.07 -23.86
C PHE A 170 2.58 13.85 -25.18
N GLU A 171 1.64 14.78 -25.26
CA GLU A 171 1.49 15.68 -26.40
C GLU A 171 1.97 17.07 -25.98
N LEU A 172 2.85 17.68 -26.78
CA LEU A 172 3.28 19.06 -26.58
C LEU A 172 2.44 19.97 -27.46
N VAL A 173 1.76 20.91 -26.80
CA VAL A 173 1.00 21.96 -27.47
C VAL A 173 1.60 23.31 -27.07
N PRO A 174 2.36 23.95 -27.97
CA PRO A 174 2.88 25.30 -27.73
C PRO A 174 1.72 26.27 -27.45
N GLN A 175 1.71 26.91 -26.27
CA GLN A 175 0.63 27.84 -25.87
C GLN A 175 0.82 29.26 -26.44
N GLY A 176 2.00 29.54 -26.98
CA GLY A 176 2.35 30.84 -27.54
C GLY A 176 3.86 30.95 -27.73
N PHE A 177 4.26 31.81 -28.64
CA PHE A 177 5.65 32.19 -28.84
C PHE A 177 5.78 33.69 -28.57
N ASP A 178 6.94 34.12 -28.08
CA ASP A 178 7.30 35.53 -28.13
C ASP A 178 7.12 36.06 -29.56
N PRO A 179 6.60 37.29 -29.77
CA PRO A 179 6.36 37.83 -31.11
C PRO A 179 7.58 37.71 -32.04
N ASN A 180 8.79 37.84 -31.50
CA ASN A 180 10.06 37.80 -32.22
C ASN A 180 10.67 36.39 -32.33
N ALA A 181 10.14 35.38 -31.63
CA ALA A 181 10.65 34.02 -31.67
C ALA A 181 10.09 33.25 -32.88
N GLN A 182 10.95 32.71 -33.74
CA GLN A 182 10.52 31.98 -34.95
C GLN A 182 10.02 30.55 -34.66
N GLY A 183 10.37 29.99 -33.49
CA GLY A 183 9.97 28.66 -33.03
C GLY A 183 10.68 28.31 -31.73
N ALA A 184 10.60 27.05 -31.31
CA ALA A 184 11.39 26.50 -30.21
C ALA A 184 11.92 25.11 -30.57
N ILE A 185 13.01 24.69 -29.92
CA ILE A 185 13.54 23.34 -30.03
C ILE A 185 13.48 22.72 -28.64
N LEU A 186 12.81 21.58 -28.53
CA LEU A 186 12.89 20.71 -27.36
C LEU A 186 13.89 19.60 -27.66
N GLU A 187 14.97 19.51 -26.89
CA GLU A 187 15.93 18.42 -26.97
C GLU A 187 15.75 17.48 -25.78
N VAL A 188 15.51 16.19 -26.04
CA VAL A 188 15.36 15.15 -25.00
C VAL A 188 16.18 13.94 -25.42
N GLU A 189 17.10 13.49 -24.56
CA GLU A 189 18.00 12.35 -24.85
C GLU A 189 18.72 12.50 -26.22
N GLY A 190 19.15 13.72 -26.55
CA GLY A 190 19.79 14.06 -27.82
C GLY A 190 18.86 14.11 -29.04
N THR A 191 17.56 13.81 -28.87
CA THR A 191 16.55 13.95 -29.93
C THR A 191 15.99 15.36 -29.93
N ARG A 192 16.15 16.08 -31.03
CA ARG A 192 15.60 17.43 -31.22
C ARG A 192 14.19 17.37 -31.82
N HIS A 193 13.28 18.08 -31.19
CA HIS A 193 11.91 18.26 -31.62
C HIS A 193 11.66 19.75 -31.87
N GLU A 194 11.47 20.10 -33.14
CA GLU A 194 11.11 21.46 -33.53
C GLU A 194 9.63 21.73 -33.22
N LEU A 195 9.37 22.79 -32.47
CA LEU A 195 8.05 23.29 -32.13
C LEU A 195 7.77 24.51 -33.00
N ALA A 196 6.94 24.31 -34.03
CA ALA A 196 6.56 25.36 -34.95
C ALA A 196 5.37 26.17 -34.42
N ARG A 197 5.26 27.41 -34.91
CA ARG A 197 4.13 28.30 -34.65
C ARG A 197 2.86 27.72 -35.30
N GLY A 198 1.96 27.14 -34.50
CA GLY A 198 0.57 26.86 -34.91
C GLY A 198 0.14 25.40 -35.16
N GLY A 199 0.77 24.38 -34.56
CA GLY A 199 0.25 23.00 -34.66
C GLY A 199 0.66 22.08 -33.50
N PRO A 200 -0.13 21.03 -33.19
CA PRO A 200 0.18 20.06 -32.14
C PRO A 200 1.43 19.23 -32.47
N SER A 201 2.31 19.04 -31.49
CA SER A 201 3.56 18.28 -31.61
C SER A 201 3.49 17.00 -30.76
N ARG A 202 3.78 15.82 -31.33
CA ARG A 202 3.64 14.53 -30.62
C ARG A 202 5.00 14.01 -30.13
N TRP A 203 5.06 13.55 -28.87
CA TRP A 203 6.27 13.00 -28.25
C TRP A 203 6.02 11.62 -27.58
N PRO A 204 6.98 10.66 -27.62
CA PRO A 204 8.22 10.69 -28.39
C PRO A 204 7.94 10.78 -29.89
N GLY A 205 8.83 11.45 -30.63
CA GLY A 205 8.75 11.51 -32.09
C GLY A 205 8.82 10.10 -32.70
N ARG A 206 8.30 9.93 -33.91
CA ARG A 206 8.50 8.67 -34.66
C ARG A 206 10.00 8.41 -34.81
N PRO A 207 10.51 7.21 -34.47
CA PRO A 207 11.87 6.84 -34.83
C PRO A 207 11.97 6.80 -36.37
N GLY A 208 12.85 7.62 -36.94
CA GLY A 208 13.21 7.60 -38.35
C GLY A 208 12.42 8.56 -39.25
N ALA A 209 13.00 9.74 -39.47
CA ALA A 209 13.02 10.41 -40.77
C ALA A 209 14.31 11.24 -40.83
N THR A 210 15.34 10.60 -41.41
CA THR A 210 16.67 11.10 -41.84
C THR A 210 17.31 12.26 -41.11
#